data_AF-A0AAX3ADW1-F1
#
_entry.id   AF-A0AAX3ADW1-F1
#
_cell.length_a   1.000
_cell.length_b   1.000
_cell.length_c   1.000
_cell.angle_alpha   90.00
_cell.angle_beta   90.00
_cell.angle_gamma   90.00
#
_symmetry.space_group_name_H-M   'P 1'
#
loop_
_entity.id
_entity.type
_entity.pdbx_description
1 polymer ?
#
loop_
_entity_poly.entity_id
_entity_poly.type
_entity_poly.pdbx_seq_one_letter_code
_entity_poly.pdbx_strand_id
1 'polypeptide(L)'
;MNALPAGSPIVIYVNGSSYGDTVTVEGSQTSGPSSGSRAGYDAYQVHRDFPARWQAYIVANYRNIGHVTNVFGVSERTARNWWKGQFGANGGHVAVAMREHGQIAFQMLFAEAS
;
A
#
# COMPACT_ATOMS: atom_id res chain seq x y z
N MET A 1 -38.20 23.28 16.53
CA MET A 1 -37.85 21.89 16.19
C MET A 1 -38.01 21.06 17.45
N ASN A 2 -38.97 20.13 17.46
CA ASN A 2 -39.18 19.25 18.61
C ASN A 2 -38.14 18.13 18.53
N ALA A 3 -37.17 18.13 19.46
CA ALA A 3 -36.22 17.02 19.58
C ALA A 3 -36.97 15.78 20.07
N LEU A 4 -36.69 14.62 19.48
CA LEU A 4 -37.23 13.36 19.95
C LEU A 4 -36.60 13.02 21.31
N PRO A 5 -37.39 12.48 22.26
CA PRO A 5 -36.87 12.09 23.57
C PRO A 5 -35.79 11.00 23.43
N ALA A 6 -34.80 11.02 24.32
CA ALA A 6 -33.73 10.03 24.37
C ALA A 6 -34.32 8.61 24.48
N GLY A 7 -33.75 7.67 23.73
CA GLY A 7 -34.26 6.31 23.63
C GLY A 7 -35.37 6.09 22.60
N SER A 8 -35.73 7.12 21.82
CA SER A 8 -36.65 6.94 20.70
C SER A 8 -36.02 6.02 19.63
N PRO A 9 -36.69 4.93 19.23
CA PRO A 9 -36.18 4.06 18.18
C PRO A 9 -36.16 4.80 16.85
N ILE A 10 -35.04 4.71 16.14
CA ILE A 10 -34.88 5.29 14.80
C ILE A 10 -34.90 4.15 13.78
N VAL A 11 -35.76 4.27 12.77
CA VAL A 11 -35.81 3.36 11.63
C VAL A 11 -35.11 4.01 10.46
N ILE A 12 -34.06 3.37 9.92
CA ILE A 12 -33.33 3.85 8.76
C ILE A 12 -33.89 3.19 7.50
N TYR A 13 -34.32 4.02 6.55
CA TYR A 13 -34.72 3.59 5.22
C TYR A 13 -33.58 3.81 4.23
N VAL A 14 -33.17 2.76 3.52
CA VAL A 14 -32.20 2.83 2.43
C VAL A 14 -32.91 2.38 1.15
N ASN A 15 -32.95 3.24 0.12
CA ASN A 15 -33.68 3.00 -1.13
C ASN A 15 -35.16 2.58 -0.92
N GLY A 16 -35.84 3.19 0.05
CA GLY A 16 -37.25 2.92 0.35
C GLY A 16 -37.52 1.62 1.09
N SER A 17 -36.50 0.80 1.38
CA SER A 17 -36.62 -0.40 2.19
C SER A 17 -36.10 -0.15 3.60
N SER A 18 -36.84 -0.58 4.63
CA SER A 18 -36.37 -0.55 6.01
C SER A 18 -35.20 -1.52 6.16
N TYR A 19 -34.05 -1.02 6.59
CA TYR A 19 -32.85 -1.83 6.78
C TYR A 19 -32.50 -1.95 8.27
N GLY A 20 -32.73 -3.14 8.84
CA GLY A 20 -32.10 -3.57 10.10
C GLY A 20 -32.55 -2.86 11.39
N ASP A 21 -32.17 -3.49 12.49
CA ASP A 21 -32.68 -3.41 13.86
C ASP A 21 -32.72 -2.01 14.51
N THR A 22 -33.64 -1.82 15.47
CA THR A 22 -33.80 -0.56 16.22
C THR A 22 -32.55 -0.24 17.04
N VAL A 23 -31.88 0.87 16.71
CA VAL A 23 -30.70 1.34 17.47
C VAL A 23 -31.14 2.41 18.45
N THR A 24 -30.94 2.16 19.74
CA THR A 24 -31.04 3.17 20.80
C THR A 24 -29.78 4.03 20.78
N VAL A 25 -29.90 5.32 20.48
CA VAL A 25 -28.76 6.22 20.39
C VAL A 25 -28.33 6.68 21.79
N GLU A 26 -27.28 6.07 22.35
CA GLU A 26 -26.49 6.70 23.42
C GLU A 26 -25.43 7.63 22.80
N GLY A 27 -25.14 8.72 23.50
CA GLY A 27 -24.41 9.90 23.01
C GLY A 27 -23.20 9.61 22.10
N SER A 28 -23.27 10.19 20.90
CA SER A 28 -22.29 10.15 19.83
C SER A 28 -20.89 10.62 20.26
N GLN A 29 -19.97 9.69 20.54
CA GLN A 29 -18.53 9.92 20.38
C GLN A 29 -18.11 9.44 18.98
N THR A 30 -18.02 10.36 18.04
CA THR A 30 -17.40 10.12 16.72
C THR A 30 -15.89 10.14 16.87
N SER A 31 -15.32 9.04 17.33
CA SER A 31 -13.90 8.69 17.19
C SER A 31 -13.81 7.18 17.40
N GLY A 32 -14.03 6.40 16.33
CA GLY A 32 -13.80 4.97 16.40
C GLY A 32 -12.35 4.71 16.79
N PRO A 33 -12.05 3.70 17.62
CA PRO A 33 -10.66 3.35 17.90
C PRO A 33 -10.05 2.77 16.63
N SER A 34 -9.33 3.59 15.87
CA SER A 34 -8.35 3.12 14.88
C SER A 34 -7.16 2.53 15.63
N SER A 35 -7.40 1.42 16.33
CA SER A 35 -6.39 0.59 16.96
C SER A 35 -6.89 -0.84 16.91
N GLY A 36 -7.26 -1.28 15.71
CA GLY A 36 -7.25 -2.69 15.40
C GLY A 36 -5.78 -3.11 15.34
N SER A 37 -5.27 -3.73 16.40
CA SER A 37 -4.07 -4.55 16.34
C SER A 37 -4.36 -5.72 15.38
N ARG A 38 -4.26 -5.46 14.07
CA ARG A 38 -3.92 -6.51 13.12
C ARG A 38 -2.51 -6.96 13.52
N ALA A 39 -2.25 -8.25 13.53
CA ALA A 39 -0.88 -8.74 13.36
C ALA A 39 -0.42 -8.20 12.00
N GLY A 40 0.10 -6.98 12.01
CA GLY A 40 -0.32 -5.98 11.04
C GLY A 40 0.86 -5.55 10.22
N TYR A 41 0.77 -5.86 8.92
CA TYR A 41 1.58 -5.30 7.84
C TYR A 41 2.17 -3.93 8.22
N ASP A 42 3.47 -3.91 8.54
CA ASP A 42 4.18 -2.70 8.95
C ASP A 42 4.65 -1.95 7.71
N ALA A 43 3.85 -0.96 7.29
CA ALA A 43 4.17 -0.13 6.14
C ALA A 43 5.53 0.56 6.28
N TYR A 44 5.95 0.96 7.48
CA TYR A 44 7.25 1.60 7.69
C TYR A 44 8.40 0.64 7.42
N GLN A 45 8.28 -0.62 7.87
CA GLN A 45 9.27 -1.66 7.55
C GLN A 45 9.32 -1.93 6.05
N VAL A 46 8.17 -2.02 5.38
CA VAL A 46 8.13 -2.20 3.92
C VAL A 46 8.87 -1.07 3.21
N HIS A 47 8.60 0.19 3.56
CA HIS A 47 9.28 1.34 2.99
C HIS A 47 10.78 1.37 3.28
N ARG A 48 11.18 1.00 4.52
CA ARG A 48 12.59 0.95 4.93
C ARG A 48 13.38 -0.10 4.17
N ASP A 49 12.80 -1.26 3.94
CA ASP A 49 13.50 -2.42 3.38
C ASP A 49 13.40 -2.44 1.83
N PHE A 50 12.51 -1.64 1.24
CA PHE A 50 12.28 -1.59 -0.20
C PHE A 50 13.53 -1.21 -1.03
N PRO A 51 14.37 -0.23 -0.67
CA PRO A 51 15.60 0.08 -1.41
C PRO A 51 16.53 -1.12 -1.59
N ALA A 52 16.65 -1.96 -0.56
CA ALA A 52 17.49 -3.16 -0.62
C ALA A 52 16.90 -4.22 -1.56
N ARG A 53 15.59 -4.47 -1.48
CA ARG A 53 14.87 -5.36 -2.42
C ARG A 53 14.98 -4.87 -3.86
N TRP A 54 14.83 -3.57 -4.07
CA TRP A 54 14.99 -2.95 -5.38
C TRP A 54 16.41 -3.13 -5.93
N GLN A 55 17.44 -2.90 -5.12
CA GLN A 55 18.83 -3.14 -5.52
C GLN A 55 19.06 -4.60 -5.92
N ALA A 56 18.61 -5.55 -5.09
CA ALA A 56 18.78 -6.97 -5.35
C ALA A 56 18.13 -7.37 -6.68
N TYR A 57 16.91 -6.88 -6.94
CA TYR A 57 16.24 -7.06 -8.23
C TYR A 57 17.04 -6.49 -9.40
N ILE A 58 17.54 -5.25 -9.27
CA ILE A 58 18.32 -4.60 -10.33
C ILE A 58 19.60 -5.38 -10.65
N VAL A 59 20.37 -5.75 -9.63
CA VAL A 59 21.66 -6.46 -9.82
C VAL A 59 21.45 -7.88 -10.37
N ALA A 60 20.38 -8.56 -9.97
CA ALA A 60 20.10 -9.92 -10.45
C ALA A 60 19.62 -9.97 -11.90
N ASN A 61 18.88 -8.96 -12.37
CA ASN A 61 18.18 -9.04 -13.66
C ASN A 61 18.74 -8.14 -14.77
N TYR A 62 19.65 -7.22 -14.45
CA TYR A 62 20.26 -6.32 -15.44
C TYR A 62 21.78 -6.48 -15.46
N ARG A 63 22.37 -6.37 -16.66
CA ARG A 63 23.81 -6.63 -16.87
C ARG A 63 24.72 -5.51 -16.40
N ASN A 64 24.26 -4.27 -16.53
CA ASN A 64 25.02 -3.07 -16.20
C ASN A 64 24.09 -1.85 -16.11
N ILE A 65 24.67 -0.71 -15.70
CA ILE A 65 23.96 0.57 -15.56
C ILE A 65 23.30 1.02 -16.87
N GLY A 66 23.98 0.84 -18.01
CA GLY A 66 23.45 1.22 -19.33
C GLY A 66 22.18 0.45 -19.71
N HIS A 67 22.11 -0.82 -19.33
CA HIS A 67 20.90 -1.62 -19.52
C HIS A 67 19.74 -1.08 -18.69
N VAL A 68 19.98 -0.71 -17.43
CA VAL A 68 18.98 -0.11 -16.54
C VAL A 68 18.49 1.24 -17.07
N THR A 69 19.39 2.11 -17.53
CA THR A 69 18.99 3.42 -18.07
C THR A 69 18.12 3.28 -19.31
N ASN A 70 18.41 2.30 -20.18
CA ASN A 70 17.64 2.06 -21.40
C ASN A 70 16.23 1.53 -21.07
N VAL A 71 16.13 0.50 -20.24
CA VAL A 71 14.85 -0.13 -19.90
C VAL A 71 13.93 0.80 -19.12
N PHE A 72 14.46 1.54 -18.15
CA PHE A 72 13.63 2.39 -17.28
C PHE A 72 13.53 3.85 -17.74
N GLY A 73 14.29 4.26 -18.76
CA GLY A 73 14.30 5.65 -19.24
C GLY A 73 14.79 6.66 -18.19
N VAL A 74 15.71 6.25 -17.32
CA VAL A 74 16.24 7.08 -16.23
C VAL A 74 17.67 7.55 -16.49
N SER A 75 18.11 8.57 -15.76
CA SER A 75 19.50 9.03 -15.80
C SER A 75 20.47 7.96 -15.29
N GLU A 76 21.72 7.99 -15.78
CA GLU A 76 22.79 7.10 -15.30
C GLU A 76 23.04 7.27 -13.79
N ARG A 77 22.90 8.50 -13.26
CA ARG A 77 23.01 8.76 -11.82
C ARG A 77 21.95 7.98 -11.04
N THR A 78 20.69 8.02 -11.47
CA THR A 78 19.59 7.28 -10.84
C THR A 78 19.85 5.79 -10.88
N ALA A 79 20.21 5.25 -12.06
CA ALA A 79 20.52 3.83 -12.23
C ALA A 79 21.69 3.39 -11.34
N ARG A 80 22.75 4.21 -11.22
CA ARG A 80 23.89 3.93 -10.32
C ARG A 80 23.48 3.92 -8.85
N ASN A 81 22.59 4.81 -8.46
CA ASN A 81 22.11 4.87 -7.07
C ASN A 81 21.22 3.67 -6.72
N TRP A 82 20.41 3.20 -7.66
CA TRP A 82 19.66 1.94 -7.52
C TRP A 82 20.59 0.74 -7.44
N TRP A 83 21.62 0.68 -8.30
CA TRP A 83 22.61 -0.39 -8.30
C TRP A 83 23.39 -0.49 -6.98
N LYS A 84 23.59 0.64 -6.31
CA LYS A 84 24.23 0.75 -4.99
C LYS A 84 23.25 0.62 -3.81
N GLY A 85 21.94 0.57 -4.06
CA GLY A 85 20.92 0.50 -3.02
C GLY A 85 20.75 1.77 -2.20
N GLN A 86 21.18 2.94 -2.70
CA GLN A 86 21.07 4.21 -1.95
C GLN A 86 19.61 4.64 -1.74
N PHE A 87 18.74 4.33 -2.70
CA PHE A 87 17.30 4.55 -2.62
C PHE A 87 16.59 3.64 -3.62
N GLY A 88 15.31 3.36 -3.36
CA GLY A 88 14.47 2.54 -4.24
C GLY A 88 13.87 3.33 -5.41
N ALA A 89 13.10 2.64 -6.25
CA ALA A 89 12.29 3.27 -7.27
C ALA A 89 10.88 3.64 -6.77
N ASN A 90 10.16 4.44 -7.56
CA ASN A 90 8.74 4.71 -7.32
C ASN A 90 7.84 3.74 -8.11
N GLY A 91 6.53 3.79 -7.87
CA GLY A 91 5.56 2.85 -8.45
C GLY A 91 5.57 2.74 -9.98
N GLY A 92 5.86 3.83 -10.70
CA GLY A 92 5.92 3.80 -12.17
C GLY A 92 7.02 2.86 -12.69
N HIS A 93 8.20 2.90 -12.07
CA HIS A 93 9.29 2.00 -12.42
C HIS A 93 9.05 0.57 -11.93
N VAL A 94 8.34 0.39 -10.81
CA VAL A 94 7.91 -0.94 -10.37
C VAL A 94 6.98 -1.57 -11.40
N ALA A 95 6.07 -0.81 -12.01
CA ALA A 95 5.22 -1.29 -13.10
C ALA A 95 6.04 -1.72 -14.32
N VAL A 96 7.11 -0.99 -14.66
CA VAL A 96 8.05 -1.40 -15.72
C VAL A 96 8.74 -2.72 -15.35
N ALA A 97 9.27 -2.85 -14.12
CA ALA A 97 9.89 -4.08 -13.66
C ALA A 97 8.94 -5.29 -13.74
N MET A 98 7.68 -5.10 -13.32
CA MET A 98 6.63 -6.12 -13.41
C MET A 98 6.31 -6.49 -14.87
N ARG A 99 6.38 -5.55 -15.80
CA ARG A 99 6.19 -5.82 -17.23
C ARG A 99 7.36 -6.59 -17.84
N GLU A 100 8.58 -6.28 -17.44
CA GLU A 100 9.79 -6.91 -17.99
C GLU A 100 10.00 -8.34 -17.46
N HIS A 101 9.80 -8.58 -16.16
CA HIS A 101 10.17 -9.85 -15.53
C HIS A 101 9.03 -10.52 -14.74
N GLY A 102 7.82 -9.94 -14.73
CA GLY A 102 6.61 -10.58 -14.21
C GLY A 102 6.78 -11.16 -12.80
N GLN A 103 6.66 -12.48 -12.71
CA GLN A 103 6.71 -13.21 -11.44
C GLN A 103 8.05 -13.06 -10.70
N ILE A 104 9.17 -12.91 -11.41
CA ILE A 104 10.48 -12.73 -10.77
C ILE A 104 10.52 -11.38 -10.06
N ALA A 105 10.06 -10.31 -10.73
CA ALA A 105 9.95 -8.99 -10.10
C ALA A 105 9.00 -9.04 -8.90
N PHE A 106 7.87 -9.75 -9.02
CA PHE A 106 6.94 -9.90 -7.91
C PHE A 106 7.59 -10.53 -6.68
N GLN A 107 8.27 -11.66 -6.87
CA GLN A 107 8.92 -12.40 -5.78
C GLN A 107 10.01 -11.56 -5.11
N MET A 108 10.89 -10.93 -5.89
CA MET A 108 12.01 -10.18 -5.32
C MET A 108 11.57 -8.88 -4.63
N LEU A 109 10.51 -8.23 -5.11
CA LEU A 109 10.08 -6.92 -4.61
C LEU A 109 9.03 -7.02 -3.50
N PHE A 110 8.20 -8.07 -3.48
CA PHE A 110 7.05 -8.15 -2.58
C PHE A 110 6.96 -9.41 -1.73
N ALA A 111 7.63 -10.51 -2.08
CA ALA A 111 7.58 -11.70 -1.23
C ALA A 111 8.41 -11.48 0.05
N GLU A 112 7.87 -11.92 1.19
CA GLU A 112 8.64 -12.00 2.42
C GLU A 112 9.64 -13.15 2.30
N ALA A 113 10.87 -12.94 2.80
CA ALA A 113 11.80 -14.05 2.98
C ALA A 113 11.13 -15.04 3.94
N SER A 114 10.86 -16.24 3.44
CA SER A 114 10.20 -17.33 4.17
C SER A 114 11.00 -17.77 5.39
#